data_AF-A0A9X3NH71-F1
#
_entry.id   AF-A0A9X3NH71-F1
#
_cell.length_a   1.000
_cell.length_b   1.000
_cell.length_c   1.000
_cell.angle_alpha   90.00
_cell.angle_beta   90.00
_cell.angle_gamma   90.00
#
_symmetry.space_group_name_H-M   'P 1'
#
loop_
_entity.id
_entity.type
_entity.pdbx_description
1 polymer ?
#
loop_
_entity_poly.entity_id
_entity_poly.type
_entity_poly.pdbx_seq_one_letter_code
_entity_poly.pdbx_strand_id
1 'polypeptide(L)'
;MEDFVVDLTRGNPSSVKTVLASVILALAVYQLLLAAIGYRKLPLISEQAAFFTHRASGDAIAVLIVFVALMCLAVFGFEGDYALHIAAAIGALVVLAIKIAVVRSGKGGQFLPYLGTLLFLLLAITWFTVVPDFLAGED
;
A
#
# COMPACT_ATOMS: atom_id res chain seq x y z
N MET A 1 -23.17 4.73 -0.32
CA MET A 1 -21.85 4.06 -0.26
C MET A 1 -21.07 4.59 0.92
N GLU A 2 -21.04 5.91 1.11
CA GLU A 2 -20.64 6.57 2.36
C GLU A 2 -21.30 5.95 3.61
N ASP A 3 -22.64 5.92 3.70
CA ASP A 3 -23.37 5.34 4.85
C ASP A 3 -22.93 3.91 5.21
N PHE A 4 -22.72 3.08 4.18
CA PHE A 4 -22.24 1.71 4.36
C PHE A 4 -20.84 1.65 4.97
N VAL A 5 -19.93 2.54 4.55
CA VAL A 5 -18.57 2.61 5.10
C VAL A 5 -18.60 3.14 6.53
N VAL A 6 -19.43 4.15 6.81
CA VAL A 6 -19.62 4.69 8.16
C VAL A 6 -20.13 3.60 9.10
N ASP A 7 -21.14 2.82 8.68
CA ASP A 7 -21.66 1.71 9.47
C ASP A 7 -20.61 0.60 9.68
N LEU A 8 -19.90 0.21 8.63
CA LEU A 8 -18.86 -0.82 8.69
C LEU A 8 -17.72 -0.43 9.64
N THR A 9 -17.39 0.86 9.68
CA THR A 9 -16.36 1.43 10.57
C THR A 9 -16.90 1.87 11.92
N ARG A 10 -18.18 1.57 12.22
CA ARG A 10 -18.88 1.96 13.46
C ARG A 10 -18.76 3.46 13.76
N GLY A 11 -18.89 4.29 12.73
CA GLY A 11 -18.77 5.75 12.82
C GLY A 11 -17.34 6.27 12.94
N ASN A 12 -16.30 5.42 12.77
CA ASN A 12 -14.90 5.80 12.97
C ASN A 12 -14.03 5.56 11.70
N PRO A 13 -14.39 6.12 10.53
CA PRO A 13 -13.67 5.87 9.29
C PRO A 13 -12.21 6.32 9.33
N SER A 14 -11.90 7.44 10.01
CA SER A 14 -10.52 7.95 10.15
C SER A 14 -9.63 7.00 10.95
N SER A 15 -10.12 6.46 12.08
CA SER A 15 -9.34 5.50 12.88
C SER A 15 -9.08 4.20 12.12
N VAL A 16 -10.09 3.68 11.42
CA VAL A 16 -9.95 2.47 10.60
C VAL A 16 -8.98 2.71 9.45
N LYS A 17 -9.08 3.85 8.76
CA LYS A 17 -8.12 4.30 7.72
C LYS A 17 -6.70 4.29 8.26
N THR A 18 -6.45 4.89 9.42
CA THR A 18 -5.12 4.98 10.05
C THR A 18 -4.54 3.60 10.40
N VAL A 19 -5.35 2.71 10.97
CA VAL A 19 -4.93 1.33 11.27
C VAL A 19 -4.59 0.57 9.98
N LEU A 20 -5.47 0.62 8.98
CA LEU A 20 -5.25 -0.08 7.72
C LEU A 20 -4.04 0.47 6.95
N ALA A 21 -3.85 1.79 6.93
CA ALA A 21 -2.67 2.41 6.35
C ALA A 21 -1.39 1.94 7.05
N SER A 22 -1.40 1.82 8.38
CA SER A 22 -0.27 1.33 9.17
C SER A 22 0.04 -0.14 8.89
N VAL A 23 -1.00 -0.97 8.76
CA VAL A 23 -0.85 -2.38 8.34
C VAL A 23 -0.26 -2.48 6.94
N ILE A 24 -0.76 -1.68 5.98
CA ILE A 24 -0.24 -1.64 4.61
C ILE A 24 1.25 -1.24 4.61
N LEU A 25 1.64 -0.22 5.39
CA LEU A 25 3.04 0.21 5.47
C LEU A 25 3.93 -0.89 6.08
N ALA A 26 3.50 -1.51 7.18
CA ALA A 26 4.23 -2.62 7.80
C ALA A 26 4.42 -3.80 6.83
N LEU A 27 3.37 -4.17 6.10
CA LEU A 27 3.42 -5.20 5.07
C LEU A 27 4.32 -4.79 3.89
N ALA A 28 4.36 -3.51 3.52
CA ALA A 28 5.25 -3.00 2.49
C ALA A 28 6.74 -3.05 2.90
N VAL A 29 7.06 -2.76 4.17
CA VAL A 29 8.40 -3.01 4.73
C VAL A 29 8.72 -4.51 4.67
N TYR A 30 7.76 -5.36 5.04
CA TYR A 30 7.93 -6.82 4.94
C TYR A 30 8.19 -7.28 3.50
N GLN A 31 7.56 -6.66 2.48
CA GLN A 31 7.85 -6.93 1.07
C GLN A 31 9.32 -6.67 0.72
N LEU A 32 9.92 -5.58 1.21
CA LEU A 32 11.32 -5.24 0.96
C LEU A 32 12.26 -6.27 1.60
N LEU A 33 11.96 -6.73 2.81
CA LEU A 33 12.72 -7.79 3.47
C LEU A 33 12.64 -9.10 2.69
N LEU A 34 11.43 -9.52 2.28
CA LEU A 34 11.25 -10.72 1.47
C LEU A 34 11.94 -10.63 0.10
N ALA A 35 11.91 -9.45 -0.53
CA ALA A 35 12.64 -9.22 -1.77
C ALA A 35 14.16 -9.31 -1.55
N ALA A 36 14.69 -8.72 -0.46
CA ALA A 36 16.11 -8.83 -0.13
C ALA A 36 16.54 -10.29 0.10
N ILE A 37 15.72 -11.11 0.78
CA ILE A 37 15.97 -12.54 0.94
C ILE A 37 15.90 -13.27 -0.41
N GLY A 38 14.87 -13.01 -1.22
CA GLY A 38 14.72 -13.60 -2.56
C GLY A 38 15.90 -13.30 -3.48
N TYR A 39 16.40 -12.06 -3.47
CA TYR A 39 17.61 -11.66 -4.19
C TYR A 39 18.91 -12.06 -3.49
N ARG A 40 18.85 -12.96 -2.49
CA ARG A 40 19.99 -13.52 -1.74
C ARG A 40 20.87 -12.48 -1.05
N LYS A 41 20.30 -11.34 -0.66
CA LYS A 41 20.97 -10.32 0.16
C LYS A 41 20.92 -10.65 1.65
N LEU A 42 19.98 -11.51 2.07
CA LEU A 42 19.81 -11.94 3.46
C LEU A 42 19.59 -13.47 3.52
N PRO A 43 20.35 -14.23 4.32
CA PRO A 43 20.29 -15.70 4.36
C PRO A 43 19.35 -16.24 5.46
N LEU A 44 18.06 -15.86 5.43
CA LEU A 44 17.11 -16.24 6.49
C LEU A 44 16.24 -17.47 6.15
N ILE A 45 15.69 -17.50 4.94
CA ILE A 45 14.88 -18.61 4.41
C ILE A 45 15.28 -18.88 2.95
N SER A 46 14.77 -19.95 2.35
CA SER A 46 15.03 -20.23 0.94
C SER A 46 14.47 -19.14 0.02
N GLU A 47 15.16 -18.87 -1.09
CA GLU A 47 14.71 -17.91 -2.11
C GLU A 47 13.31 -18.22 -2.64
N GLN A 48 13.03 -19.50 -2.86
CA GLN A 48 11.73 -19.97 -3.35
C GLN A 48 10.60 -19.66 -2.36
N ALA A 49 10.83 -19.93 -1.07
CA ALA A 49 9.87 -19.60 -0.02
C ALA A 49 9.71 -18.08 0.11
N ALA A 50 10.81 -17.31 0.05
CA ALA A 50 10.76 -15.86 0.13
C ALA A 50 9.93 -15.24 -1.02
N PHE A 51 10.16 -15.67 -2.27
CA PHE A 51 9.37 -15.17 -3.40
C PHE A 51 7.93 -15.64 -3.40
N PHE A 52 7.66 -16.87 -2.94
CA PHE A 52 6.29 -17.34 -2.75
C PHE A 52 5.55 -16.47 -1.74
N THR A 53 6.14 -16.25 -0.56
CA THR A 53 5.57 -15.39 0.48
C THR A 53 5.44 -13.94 0.00
N HIS A 54 6.44 -13.40 -0.72
CA HIS A 54 6.40 -12.06 -1.31
C HIS A 54 5.19 -11.91 -2.23
N ARG A 55 4.91 -12.90 -3.08
CA ARG A 55 3.74 -12.86 -3.97
C ARG A 55 2.44 -12.97 -3.18
N ALA A 56 2.31 -13.96 -2.30
CA ALA A 56 1.08 -14.18 -1.54
C ALA A 56 0.70 -12.98 -0.66
N SER A 57 1.68 -12.41 0.06
CA SER A 57 1.47 -11.21 0.87
C SER A 57 1.31 -9.95 0.00
N GLY A 58 1.97 -9.88 -1.15
CA GLY A 58 1.76 -8.82 -2.14
C GLY A 58 0.33 -8.77 -2.68
N ASP A 59 -0.29 -9.93 -2.94
CA ASP A 59 -1.69 -10.01 -3.39
C ASP A 59 -2.64 -9.49 -2.30
N ALA A 60 -2.40 -9.85 -1.04
CA ALA A 60 -3.17 -9.33 0.11
C ALA A 60 -3.03 -7.80 0.26
N ILE A 61 -1.81 -7.26 0.13
CA ILE A 61 -1.56 -5.81 0.17
C ILE A 61 -2.30 -5.11 -0.97
N ALA A 62 -2.29 -5.66 -2.19
CA ALA A 62 -2.98 -5.07 -3.33
C ALA A 62 -4.50 -4.95 -3.07
N VAL A 63 -5.12 -5.99 -2.51
CA VAL A 63 -6.54 -5.96 -2.11
C VAL A 63 -6.79 -4.89 -1.04
N LEU A 64 -5.93 -4.81 -0.02
CA LEU A 64 -6.05 -3.79 1.04
C LEU A 64 -5.92 -2.37 0.49
N ILE A 65 -4.97 -2.13 -0.43
CA ILE A 65 -4.80 -0.81 -1.07
C ILE A 65 -6.08 -0.41 -1.81
N VAL A 66 -6.65 -1.30 -2.62
CA VAL A 66 -7.89 -1.01 -3.36
C VAL A 66 -9.05 -0.77 -2.40
N PHE A 67 -9.19 -1.62 -1.38
CA PHE A 67 -10.24 -1.47 -0.38
C PHE A 67 -10.16 -0.11 0.35
N VAL A 68 -8.98 0.26 0.84
CA VAL A 68 -8.76 1.55 1.52
C VAL A 68 -8.97 2.72 0.55
N ALA A 69 -8.50 2.63 -0.68
CA ALA A 69 -8.71 3.68 -1.68
C ALA A 69 -10.19 3.93 -1.96
N LEU A 70 -10.99 2.86 -2.10
CA LEU A 70 -12.44 2.96 -2.28
C LEU A 70 -13.13 3.53 -1.05
N MET A 71 -12.72 3.09 0.14
CA MET A 71 -13.22 3.61 1.41
C MET A 71 -12.94 5.12 1.53
N CYS A 72 -11.71 5.54 1.22
CA CYS A 72 -11.31 6.94 1.28
C CYS A 72 -12.08 7.79 0.27
N LEU A 73 -12.23 7.30 -0.96
CA LEU A 73 -12.99 8.00 -2.00
C LEU A 73 -14.47 8.17 -1.61
N ALA A 74 -15.06 7.15 -0.98
CA ALA A 74 -16.47 7.16 -0.60
C ALA A 74 -16.79 8.09 0.58
N VAL A 75 -15.84 8.33 1.49
CA VAL A 75 -16.07 9.12 2.72
C VAL A 75 -15.44 10.51 2.63
N PHE A 76 -14.22 10.62 2.10
CA PHE A 76 -13.44 11.87 2.11
C PHE A 76 -13.37 12.55 0.73
N GLY A 77 -13.77 11.85 -0.34
CA GLY A 77 -13.74 12.40 -1.69
C GLY A 77 -12.33 12.83 -2.12
N PHE A 78 -12.25 13.94 -2.85
CA PHE A 78 -10.99 14.58 -3.27
C PHE A 78 -10.83 15.99 -2.67
N GLU A 79 -11.50 16.26 -1.56
CA GLU A 79 -11.60 17.61 -0.99
C GLU A 79 -10.44 17.88 0.01
N GLY A 80 -9.89 19.11 -0.01
CA GLY A 80 -8.90 19.59 0.98
C GLY A 80 -7.47 19.82 0.45
N ASP A 81 -6.61 20.39 1.31
CA ASP A 81 -5.19 20.73 1.06
C ASP A 81 -4.25 19.50 1.00
N TYR A 82 -4.81 18.30 0.89
CA TYR A 82 -4.08 17.02 0.88
C TYR A 82 -3.57 16.62 -0.52
N ALA A 83 -3.13 17.59 -1.32
CA ALA A 83 -2.68 17.36 -2.70
C ALA A 83 -1.56 16.31 -2.79
N LEU A 84 -0.61 16.32 -1.84
CA LEU A 84 0.46 15.33 -1.78
C LEU A 84 -0.06 13.92 -1.48
N HIS A 85 -1.02 13.78 -0.57
CA HIS A 85 -1.63 12.50 -0.22
C HIS A 85 -2.33 11.89 -1.44
N ILE A 86 -3.18 12.69 -2.11
CA ILE A 86 -3.94 12.26 -3.29
C ILE A 86 -2.98 11.87 -4.42
N ALA A 87 -1.97 12.70 -4.70
CA ALA A 87 -0.98 12.40 -5.74
C ALA A 87 -0.19 11.12 -5.43
N ALA A 88 0.22 10.92 -4.18
CA ALA A 88 0.93 9.71 -3.76
C ALA A 88 0.04 8.46 -3.86
N ALA A 89 -1.22 8.55 -3.44
CA ALA A 89 -2.18 7.45 -3.49
C ALA A 89 -2.51 7.05 -4.94
N ILE A 90 -2.77 8.02 -5.83
CA ILE A 90 -2.97 7.77 -7.27
C ILE A 90 -1.70 7.17 -7.89
N GLY A 91 -0.54 7.75 -7.57
CA GLY A 91 0.75 7.22 -8.01
C GLY A 91 0.95 5.77 -7.58
N ALA A 92 0.60 5.42 -6.34
CA ALA A 92 0.70 4.05 -5.83
C ALA A 92 -0.17 3.09 -6.64
N LEU A 93 -1.42 3.47 -6.95
CA LEU A 93 -2.32 2.66 -7.79
C LEU A 93 -1.77 2.47 -9.21
N VAL A 94 -1.26 3.54 -9.82
CA VAL A 94 -0.65 3.48 -11.16
C VAL A 94 0.58 2.57 -11.18
N VAL A 95 1.49 2.75 -10.23
CA VAL A 95 2.71 1.92 -10.12
C VAL A 95 2.36 0.46 -9.83
N LEU A 96 1.36 0.20 -8.98
CA LEU A 96 0.85 -1.14 -8.74
C LEU A 96 0.29 -1.78 -10.02
N ALA A 97 -0.51 -1.05 -10.79
CA ALA A 97 -1.06 -1.53 -12.06
C ALA A 97 0.05 -1.84 -13.08
N ILE A 98 1.05 -0.95 -13.21
CA ILE A 98 2.23 -1.17 -14.05
C ILE A 98 2.99 -2.41 -13.59
N LYS A 99 3.25 -2.56 -12.28
CA LYS A 99 3.93 -3.72 -11.71
C LYS A 99 3.21 -5.01 -12.05
N ILE A 100 1.88 -5.05 -11.89
CA ILE A 100 1.06 -6.21 -12.26
C ILE A 100 1.17 -6.49 -13.76
N ALA A 101 1.12 -5.47 -14.62
CA ALA A 101 1.27 -5.65 -16.06
C ALA A 101 2.65 -6.23 -16.44
N VAL A 102 3.74 -5.74 -15.83
CA VAL A 102 5.11 -6.27 -16.00
C VAL A 102 5.16 -7.74 -15.61
N VAL A 103 4.65 -8.10 -14.42
CA VAL A 103 4.62 -9.50 -13.95
C VAL A 103 3.82 -10.39 -14.90
N ARG A 104 2.62 -9.97 -15.34
CA ARG A 104 1.75 -10.77 -16.20
C ARG A 104 2.28 -10.90 -17.64
N SER A 105 3.00 -9.90 -18.12
CA SER A 105 3.58 -9.92 -19.46
C SER A 105 4.84 -10.79 -19.56
N GLY A 106 5.50 -11.08 -18.43
CA GLY A 106 6.80 -11.75 -18.39
C GLY A 106 7.96 -10.90 -18.96
N LYS A 107 7.71 -9.65 -19.35
CA LYS A 107 8.69 -8.73 -19.93
C LYS A 107 9.05 -7.64 -18.93
N GLY A 108 10.31 -7.16 -18.98
CA GLY A 108 10.75 -6.04 -18.12
C GLY A 108 11.02 -6.42 -16.66
N GLY A 109 11.30 -7.69 -16.38
CA GLY A 109 11.57 -8.18 -15.02
C GLY A 109 12.68 -7.42 -14.28
N GLN A 110 13.66 -6.86 -15.01
CA GLN A 110 14.71 -6.01 -14.41
C GLN A 110 14.17 -4.75 -13.72
N PHE A 111 12.96 -4.31 -14.06
CA PHE A 111 12.35 -3.10 -13.47
C PHE A 111 11.56 -3.39 -12.19
N LEU A 112 11.28 -4.66 -11.88
CA LEU A 112 10.45 -5.04 -10.73
C LEU A 112 11.00 -4.54 -9.37
N PRO A 113 12.31 -4.55 -9.10
CA PRO A 113 12.84 -3.95 -7.86
C PRO A 113 12.55 -2.46 -7.77
N TYR A 114 12.75 -1.71 -8.85
CA TYR A 114 12.51 -0.26 -8.87
C TYR A 114 11.03 0.07 -8.69
N LEU A 115 10.14 -0.66 -9.38
CA LEU A 115 8.69 -0.50 -9.20
C LEU A 115 8.24 -0.85 -7.79
N GLY A 116 8.83 -1.90 -7.19
CA GLY A 116 8.57 -2.29 -5.81
C GLY A 116 8.98 -1.22 -4.80
N THR A 117 10.19 -0.66 -4.96
CA THR A 117 10.70 0.42 -4.11
C THR A 117 9.90 1.70 -4.27
N LEU A 118 9.56 2.08 -5.52
CA LEU A 118 8.74 3.26 -5.78
C LEU A 118 7.35 3.11 -5.15
N LEU A 119 6.72 1.94 -5.29
CA LEU A 119 5.45 1.66 -4.63
C LEU A 119 5.55 1.79 -3.11
N PHE A 120 6.60 1.24 -2.50
CA PHE A 120 6.86 1.40 -1.06
C PHE A 120 6.94 2.88 -0.66
N LEU A 121 7.71 3.69 -1.40
CA LEU A 121 7.86 5.12 -1.10
C LEU A 121 6.52 5.86 -1.19
N LEU A 122 5.72 5.58 -2.22
CA LEU A 122 4.39 6.19 -2.39
C LEU A 122 3.44 5.80 -1.26
N LEU A 123 3.46 4.53 -0.82
CA LEU A 123 2.67 4.08 0.33
C LEU A 123 3.16 4.74 1.64
N ALA A 124 4.48 4.90 1.81
CA ALA A 124 5.06 5.59 2.96
C ALA A 124 4.64 7.07 3.00
N ILE A 125 4.66 7.78 1.86
CA ILE A 125 4.18 9.17 1.75
C ILE A 125 2.68 9.24 2.06
N THR A 126 1.89 8.32 1.52
CA THR A 126 0.44 8.24 1.76
C THR A 126 0.14 8.04 3.25
N TRP A 127 0.93 7.21 3.94
CA TRP A 127 0.81 7.01 5.39
C TRP A 127 1.25 8.26 6.18
N PHE A 128 2.38 8.86 5.80
CA PHE A 128 2.96 10.00 6.50
C PHE A 128 2.10 11.27 6.42
N THR A 129 1.26 11.39 5.39
CA THR A 129 0.36 12.52 5.18
C THR A 129 -0.98 12.39 5.90
N VAL A 130 -1.19 11.33 6.71
CA VAL A 130 -2.46 11.08 7.42
C VAL A 130 -2.24 10.68 8.87
N VAL A 131 -1.33 9.73 9.11
CA VAL A 131 -1.23 9.13 10.45
C VAL A 131 -0.67 10.10 11.50
N PRO A 132 0.30 10.98 11.20
CA PRO A 132 0.72 12.01 12.15
C PRO A 132 -0.42 12.93 12.60
N ASP A 133 -1.23 13.44 11.67
CA ASP A 133 -2.36 14.35 11.95
C ASP A 133 -3.40 13.65 12.84
N PHE A 134 -3.73 12.39 12.52
CA PHE A 134 -4.58 11.54 13.36
C PHE A 134 -4.03 11.35 14.78
N LEU A 135 -2.73 11.10 14.92
CA LEU A 135 -2.07 10.89 16.21
C LEU A 135 -1.93 12.19 17.02
N ALA A 136 -1.87 13.34 16.35
CA ALA A 136 -1.88 14.65 16.97
C ALA A 136 -3.30 15.08 17.42
N GLY A 137 -4.35 14.41 16.93
CA GLY A 137 -5.74 14.76 17.20
C GLY A 137 -6.24 15.92 16.36
N GLU A 138 -5.65 16.11 15.18
CA GLU A 138 -5.95 17.21 14.24
C GLU A 138 -6.91 16.77 13.10
N ASP A 139 -7.33 15.50 13.11
CA ASP A 139 -8.26 14.85 12.16
C ASP A 139 -9.74 14.95 12.57
#